data_AF-F6IJF7-F1
#
_entry.id   AF-F6IJF7-F1
#
_cell.length_a   1.000
_cell.length_b   1.000
_cell.length_c   1.000
_cell.angle_alpha   90.00
_cell.angle_beta   90.00
_cell.angle_gamma   90.00
#
_symmetry.space_group_name_H-M   'P 1'
#
loop_
_entity.id
_entity.type
_entity.pdbx_description
1 polymer ?
#
loop_
_entity_poly.entity_id
_entity_poly.type
_entity_poly.pdbx_seq_one_letter_code
_entity_poly.pdbx_strand_id
1 'polypeptide(L)'
;MVQTDSTSETVAPGKSSRKSKRKPRPSPRELVGPSPNDHTNLAIADIALRGGSFLARRAVEKALLGKKFTPSKASAILKGRTMGETMLHRTLARVAMTSIPGAIVVGGGLIAKTLYDRSKARTAQAAGEEKLADMAEDGEES
;
A
#
# COMPACT_ATOMS: atom_id res chain seq x y z
N MET A 1 -8.16 43.74 -63.18
CA MET A 1 -7.21 42.87 -63.90
C MET A 1 -5.81 43.45 -63.66
N VAL A 2 -5.02 42.75 -62.84
CA VAL A 2 -3.54 42.75 -62.66
C VAL A 2 -2.76 44.08 -62.58
N GLN A 3 -2.06 44.32 -61.45
CA GLN A 3 -0.57 44.33 -61.31
C GLN A 3 -0.18 44.66 -59.84
N THR A 4 0.29 43.69 -59.04
CA THR A 4 1.67 43.42 -58.52
C THR A 4 2.36 44.52 -57.69
N ASP A 5 2.70 44.18 -56.44
CA ASP A 5 3.90 44.67 -55.72
C ASP A 5 4.28 43.58 -54.69
N SER A 6 5.32 42.78 -54.95
CA SER A 6 6.68 42.82 -54.39
C SER A 6 6.82 42.51 -52.88
N THR A 7 7.80 41.64 -52.64
CA THR A 7 8.77 41.67 -51.52
C THR A 7 8.68 40.53 -50.52
N SER A 8 9.79 39.81 -50.52
CA SER A 8 10.34 38.84 -49.59
C SER A 8 10.13 39.12 -48.10
N GLU A 9 9.76 38.09 -47.34
CA GLU A 9 10.27 37.89 -45.99
C GLU A 9 10.49 36.40 -45.72
N THR A 10 11.76 36.06 -45.58
CA THR A 10 12.27 34.83 -45.00
C THR A 10 11.96 34.81 -43.50
N VAL A 11 11.20 33.83 -43.01
CA VAL A 11 11.07 33.56 -41.57
C VAL A 11 11.56 32.15 -41.27
N ALA A 12 12.64 32.12 -40.48
CA ALA A 12 13.37 30.98 -39.96
C ALA A 12 12.49 30.02 -39.10
N PRO A 13 12.96 28.78 -38.80
CA PRO A 13 12.09 27.67 -38.39
C PRO A 13 11.58 27.81 -36.96
N GLY A 14 10.26 27.95 -36.83
CA GLY A 14 9.54 27.93 -35.56
C GLY A 14 9.52 26.54 -34.93
N LYS A 15 10.51 26.27 -34.09
CA LYS A 15 10.44 25.52 -32.81
C LYS A 15 9.36 24.43 -32.76
N SER A 16 9.79 23.20 -33.04
CA SER A 16 9.06 21.95 -32.81
C SER A 16 8.34 21.94 -31.46
N SER A 17 7.03 22.17 -31.49
CA SER A 17 6.15 21.83 -30.39
C SER A 17 6.15 20.31 -30.27
N ARG A 18 6.96 19.77 -29.35
CA ARG A 18 6.85 18.38 -28.90
C ARG A 18 5.41 18.20 -28.40
N LYS A 19 4.53 17.71 -29.29
CA LYS A 19 3.21 17.18 -28.93
C LYS A 19 3.47 16.01 -28.01
N SER A 20 3.44 16.26 -26.70
CA SER A 20 3.27 15.22 -25.70
C SER A 20 2.03 14.44 -26.10
N LYS A 21 2.25 13.23 -26.65
CA LYS A 21 1.18 12.26 -26.93
C LYS A 21 0.59 11.88 -25.58
N ARG A 22 -0.40 12.66 -25.12
CA ARG A 22 -1.27 12.24 -24.02
C ARG A 22 -1.93 10.97 -24.52
N LYS A 23 -1.55 9.81 -23.95
CA LYS A 23 -2.23 8.55 -24.20
C LYS A 23 -3.73 8.81 -24.02
N PRO A 24 -4.59 8.42 -24.99
CA PRO A 24 -6.03 8.55 -24.81
C PRO A 24 -6.39 7.85 -23.51
N ARG A 25 -7.19 8.52 -22.67
CA ARG A 25 -7.76 7.87 -21.49
C ARG A 25 -8.56 6.68 -22.00
N PRO A 26 -8.35 5.46 -21.45
CA PRO A 26 -9.11 4.30 -21.88
C PRO A 26 -10.60 4.64 -21.78
N SER A 27 -11.33 4.31 -22.83
CA SER A 27 -12.76 4.60 -22.89
C SER A 27 -13.47 3.83 -21.76
N PRO A 28 -14.56 4.35 -21.16
CA PRO A 28 -15.29 3.63 -20.11
C PRO A 28 -15.75 2.22 -20.50
N ARG A 29 -15.80 1.91 -21.80
CA ARG A 29 -16.12 0.59 -22.36
C ARG A 29 -14.95 -0.40 -22.36
N GLU A 30 -13.71 0.07 -22.20
CA GLU A 30 -12.50 -0.78 -22.14
C GLU A 30 -12.19 -1.27 -20.72
N LEU A 31 -12.82 -0.70 -19.69
CA LEU A 31 -12.73 -1.18 -18.31
C LEU A 31 -13.90 -2.10 -18.01
N VAL A 32 -13.98 -3.23 -18.72
CA VAL A 32 -14.99 -4.26 -18.44
C VAL A 32 -14.57 -4.98 -17.15
N GLY A 33 -15.18 -4.61 -16.03
CA GLY A 33 -15.08 -5.38 -14.79
C GLY A 33 -15.83 -6.71 -14.89
N PRO A 34 -15.76 -7.58 -13.87
CA PRO A 34 -16.42 -8.88 -13.87
C PRO A 34 -17.95 -8.81 -14.09
N SER A 35 -18.57 -7.65 -13.86
CA SER A 35 -19.96 -7.34 -14.20
C SER A 35 -20.04 -6.22 -15.24
N PRO A 36 -21.05 -6.20 -16.12
CA PRO A 36 -21.37 -5.03 -16.96
C PRO A 36 -21.87 -3.81 -16.18
N ASN A 37 -22.13 -3.94 -14.86
CA ASN A 37 -22.60 -2.87 -14.00
C ASN A 37 -21.46 -2.32 -13.12
N ASP A 38 -21.16 -1.03 -13.27
CA ASP A 38 -20.08 -0.35 -12.53
C ASP A 38 -20.29 -0.37 -11.00
N HIS A 39 -21.53 -0.22 -10.52
CA HIS A 39 -21.84 -0.27 -9.09
C HIS A 39 -21.51 -1.67 -8.51
N THR A 40 -21.87 -2.72 -9.25
CA THR A 40 -21.54 -4.10 -8.87
C THR A 40 -20.03 -4.35 -8.93
N ASN A 41 -19.33 -3.82 -9.93
CA ASN A 41 -17.87 -3.91 -10.03
C ASN A 41 -17.16 -3.24 -8.84
N LEU A 42 -17.65 -2.08 -8.40
CA LEU A 42 -17.12 -1.38 -7.22
C LEU A 42 -17.36 -2.20 -5.95
N ALA A 43 -18.54 -2.79 -5.79
CA ALA A 43 -18.83 -3.68 -4.66
C ALA A 43 -17.93 -4.92 -4.66
N ILE A 44 -17.76 -5.58 -5.82
CA ILE A 44 -16.86 -6.72 -5.97
C ILE A 44 -15.43 -6.31 -5.64
N ALA A 45 -14.96 -5.17 -6.14
CA ALA A 45 -13.61 -4.68 -5.88
C ALA A 45 -13.40 -4.38 -4.39
N ASP A 46 -14.34 -3.71 -3.72
CA ASP A 46 -14.25 -3.43 -2.28
C ASP A 46 -14.22 -4.71 -1.44
N ILE A 47 -15.06 -5.69 -1.78
CA ILE A 47 -15.07 -7.01 -1.14
C ILE A 47 -13.76 -7.75 -1.40
N ALA A 48 -13.27 -7.76 -2.66
CA ALA A 48 -12.03 -8.42 -3.03
C ALA A 48 -10.82 -7.79 -2.35
N LEU A 49 -10.77 -6.47 -2.25
CA LEU A 49 -9.69 -5.75 -1.56
C LEU A 49 -9.71 -6.03 -0.06
N ARG A 50 -10.90 -6.02 0.59
CA ARG A 50 -11.02 -6.33 2.02
C ARG A 50 -10.72 -7.80 2.32
N GLY A 51 -11.31 -8.72 1.55
CA GLY A 51 -11.09 -10.16 1.69
C GLY A 51 -9.66 -10.57 1.36
N GLY A 52 -9.11 -10.06 0.27
CA GLY A 52 -7.74 -10.31 -0.17
C GLY A 52 -6.71 -9.82 0.85
N SER A 53 -6.91 -8.62 1.41
CA SER A 53 -6.02 -8.09 2.45
C SER A 53 -6.01 -8.95 3.71
N PHE A 54 -7.16 -9.48 4.13
CA PHE A 54 -7.26 -10.37 5.28
C PHE A 54 -6.49 -11.68 5.05
N LEU A 55 -6.65 -12.30 3.87
CA LEU A 55 -5.92 -13.52 3.51
C LEU A 55 -4.42 -13.27 3.39
N ALA A 56 -4.01 -12.17 2.75
CA ALA A 56 -2.62 -11.78 2.64
C ALA A 56 -1.98 -11.59 4.03
N ARG A 57 -2.67 -10.91 4.95
CA ARG A 57 -2.23 -10.75 6.33
C ARG A 57 -1.97 -12.11 7.00
N ARG A 58 -2.93 -13.03 6.92
CA ARG A 58 -2.82 -14.35 7.56
C ARG A 58 -1.69 -15.19 6.95
N ALA A 59 -1.47 -15.09 5.64
CA ALA A 59 -0.37 -15.74 4.96
C ALA A 59 0.99 -15.20 5.42
N VAL A 60 1.13 -13.87 5.54
CA VAL A 60 2.35 -13.23 6.05
C VAL A 60 2.60 -13.60 7.50
N GLU A 61 1.57 -13.55 8.36
CA GLU A 61 1.67 -13.95 9.78
C GLU A 61 2.17 -15.39 9.92
N LYS A 62 1.56 -16.33 9.18
CA LYS A 62 1.99 -17.74 9.17
C LYS A 62 3.40 -17.91 8.62
N ALA A 63 3.79 -17.17 7.58
CA ALA A 63 5.13 -17.26 7.00
C ALA A 63 6.23 -16.72 7.91
N LEU A 64 5.95 -15.67 8.69
CA LEU A 64 6.90 -15.05 9.61
C LEU A 64 7.07 -15.87 10.90
N LEU A 65 5.96 -16.28 11.52
CA LEU A 65 6.01 -17.02 12.79
C LEU A 65 6.25 -18.51 12.58
N GLY A 66 5.69 -19.10 11.53
CA GLY A 66 5.76 -20.55 11.28
C GLY A 66 7.16 -21.07 10.97
N LYS A 67 8.13 -20.19 10.67
CA LYS A 67 9.54 -20.56 10.49
C LYS A 67 10.32 -20.59 11.81
N LYS A 68 9.83 -19.92 12.86
CA LYS A 68 10.57 -19.70 14.11
C LYS A 68 9.92 -20.35 15.33
N PHE A 69 8.60 -20.56 15.30
CA PHE A 69 7.83 -21.05 16.44
C PHE A 69 7.04 -22.30 16.08
N THR A 70 6.73 -23.11 17.10
CA THR A 70 5.82 -24.25 16.94
C THR A 70 4.41 -23.77 16.60
N PRO A 71 3.56 -24.59 15.95
CA PRO A 71 2.21 -24.19 15.56
C PRO A 71 1.34 -23.68 16.72
N SER A 72 1.47 -24.32 17.90
CA SER A 72 0.74 -23.91 19.11
C SER A 72 1.20 -22.54 19.62
N LYS A 73 2.52 -22.34 19.78
CA LYS A 73 3.07 -21.04 20.24
C LYS A 73 2.80 -19.92 19.24
N ALA A 74 2.90 -20.18 17.94
CA ALA A 74 2.55 -19.20 16.91
C ALA A 74 1.06 -18.80 16.99
N SER A 75 0.16 -19.74 17.27
CA SER A 75 -1.26 -19.45 17.44
C SER A 75 -1.54 -18.60 18.68
N ALA A 76 -0.88 -18.90 19.80
CA ALA A 76 -0.97 -18.12 21.02
C ALA A 76 -0.51 -16.66 20.79
N ILE A 77 0.68 -16.47 20.21
CA ILE A 77 1.22 -15.14 19.86
C ILE A 77 0.24 -14.34 18.99
N LEU A 78 -0.35 -14.97 17.98
CA LEU A 78 -1.31 -14.30 17.10
C LEU A 78 -2.59 -13.90 17.84
N LYS A 79 -3.05 -14.73 18.80
CA LYS A 79 -4.24 -14.46 19.59
C LYS A 79 -4.02 -13.31 20.57
N GLY A 80 -2.92 -13.30 21.34
CA GLY A 80 -2.59 -12.20 22.25
C GLY A 80 -2.40 -10.87 21.53
N ARG A 81 -1.73 -10.87 20.36
CA ARG A 81 -1.62 -9.69 19.49
C ARG A 81 -2.97 -9.07 19.12
N THR A 82 -3.97 -9.91 18.86
CA THR A 82 -5.28 -9.42 18.38
C THR A 82 -6.15 -8.75 19.45
N MET A 83 -5.92 -9.00 20.74
CA MET A 83 -6.78 -8.46 21.80
C MET A 83 -6.44 -7.02 22.20
N GLY A 84 -5.16 -6.66 22.34
CA GLY A 84 -4.75 -5.31 22.77
C GLY A 84 -4.42 -4.32 21.64
N GLU A 85 -3.69 -4.76 20.61
CA GLU A 85 -3.10 -3.85 19.60
C GLU A 85 -4.02 -3.52 18.42
N THR A 86 -5.10 -4.29 18.23
CA THR A 86 -5.92 -4.22 17.01
C THR A 86 -6.55 -2.84 16.79
N MET A 87 -6.95 -2.15 17.86
CA MET A 87 -7.59 -0.84 17.76
C MET A 87 -6.59 0.24 17.33
N LEU A 88 -5.40 0.28 17.94
CA LEU A 88 -4.35 1.23 17.58
C LEU A 88 -3.86 1.01 16.15
N HIS A 89 -3.65 -0.25 15.75
CA HIS A 89 -3.21 -0.56 14.39
C HIS A 89 -4.27 -0.17 13.36
N ARG A 90 -5.55 -0.37 13.66
CA ARG A 90 -6.65 -0.03 12.75
C ARG A 90 -6.79 1.49 12.57
N THR A 91 -6.59 2.29 13.61
CA THR A 91 -6.62 3.76 13.51
C THR A 91 -5.42 4.28 12.72
N LEU A 92 -4.20 3.81 13.02
CA LEU A 92 -2.99 4.18 12.27
C LEU A 92 -3.10 3.82 10.79
N ALA A 93 -3.57 2.62 10.47
CA ALA A 93 -3.79 2.19 9.10
C ALA A 93 -4.82 3.09 8.38
N ARG A 94 -5.89 3.49 9.08
CA ARG A 94 -6.89 4.40 8.49
C ARG A 94 -6.32 5.79 8.21
N VAL A 95 -5.50 6.33 9.12
CA VAL A 95 -4.81 7.61 8.88
C VAL A 95 -3.87 7.52 7.67
N ALA A 96 -3.15 6.40 7.53
CA ALA A 96 -2.29 6.16 6.37
C ALA A 96 -3.07 6.00 5.05
N MET A 97 -4.25 5.39 5.07
CA MET A 97 -5.04 5.12 3.86
C MET A 97 -5.93 6.30 3.42
N THR A 98 -6.31 7.19 4.35
CA THR A 98 -7.25 8.28 4.06
C THR A 98 -6.58 9.52 3.47
N SER A 99 -5.25 9.62 3.55
CA SER A 99 -4.53 10.80 3.03
C SER A 99 -3.10 10.49 2.58
N ILE A 100 -2.66 11.13 1.50
CA ILE A 100 -1.27 11.03 0.99
C ILE A 100 -0.26 11.55 2.03
N PRO A 101 -0.49 12.70 2.72
CA PRO A 101 0.42 13.14 3.78
C PRO A 101 0.50 12.14 4.95
N GLY A 102 -0.63 11.55 5.37
CA GLY A 102 -0.66 10.52 6.41
C GLY A 102 0.12 9.27 6.01
N ALA A 103 -0.01 8.84 4.75
CA ALA A 103 0.76 7.73 4.20
C ALA A 103 2.28 7.99 4.25
N ILE A 104 2.72 9.21 3.93
CA ILE A 104 4.14 9.58 3.96
C ILE A 104 4.67 9.57 5.40
N VAL A 105 3.92 10.13 6.35
CA VAL A 105 4.36 10.17 7.75
C VAL A 105 4.44 8.76 8.33
N VAL A 106 3.39 7.95 8.16
CA VAL A 106 3.35 6.57 8.68
C VAL A 106 4.38 5.69 7.96
N GLY A 107 4.40 5.72 6.63
CA GLY A 107 5.34 4.94 5.83
C GLY A 107 6.80 5.36 6.07
N GLY A 108 7.07 6.65 6.11
CA GLY A 108 8.40 7.20 6.42
C GLY A 108 8.86 6.85 7.83
N GLY A 109 7.97 6.96 8.82
CA GLY A 109 8.24 6.56 10.20
C GLY A 109 8.59 5.08 10.34
N LEU A 110 7.87 4.20 9.61
CA LEU A 110 8.17 2.77 9.58
C LEU A 110 9.53 2.46 8.95
N ILE A 111 9.87 3.12 7.84
CA ILE A 111 11.18 2.95 7.19
C ILE A 111 12.28 3.44 8.14
N ALA A 112 12.14 4.63 8.71
CA ALA A 112 13.09 5.19 9.67
C ALA A 112 13.27 4.26 10.88
N LYS A 113 12.17 3.74 11.46
CA LYS A 113 12.21 2.79 12.56
C LYS A 113 12.91 1.49 12.17
N THR A 114 12.66 0.98 10.97
CA THR A 114 13.32 -0.24 10.47
C THR A 114 14.83 -0.05 10.36
N LEU A 115 15.28 1.08 9.82
CA LEU A 115 16.71 1.41 9.73
C LEU A 115 17.34 1.57 11.11
N TYR A 116 16.63 2.22 12.03
CA TYR A 116 17.06 2.36 13.42
C TYR A 116 17.20 0.99 14.11
N ASP A 117 16.20 0.12 14.00
CA ASP A 117 16.24 -1.22 14.60
C ASP A 117 17.36 -2.07 14.03
N ARG A 118 17.62 -1.93 12.72
CA ARG A 118 18.75 -2.60 12.07
C ARG A 118 20.10 -2.14 12.64
N SER A 119 20.23 -0.85 12.96
CA SER A 119 21.45 -0.33 13.61
C SER A 119 21.65 -0.87 15.04
N LYS A 120 20.56 -1.27 15.71
CA LYS A 120 20.56 -1.83 17.07
C LYS A 120 20.05 -3.27 17.09
N ALA A 121 20.45 -4.07 16.11
CA ALA A 121 19.86 -5.38 15.83
C ALA A 121 19.78 -6.31 17.05
N ARG A 122 20.83 -6.37 17.89
CA ARG A 122 20.88 -7.24 19.07
C ARG A 122 19.82 -6.83 20.11
N THR A 123 19.75 -5.55 20.43
CA THR A 123 18.75 -5.00 21.36
C THR A 123 17.34 -5.11 20.80
N ALA A 124 17.17 -4.82 19.50
CA ALA A 124 15.88 -4.93 18.84
C ALA A 124 15.37 -6.37 18.76
N GLN A 125 16.26 -7.35 18.61
CA GLN A 125 15.92 -8.78 18.67
C GLN A 125 15.46 -9.18 20.07
N ALA A 126 16.24 -8.85 21.11
CA ALA A 126 15.87 -9.17 22.49
C ALA A 126 14.52 -8.56 22.89
N ALA A 127 14.32 -7.27 22.61
CA ALA A 127 13.04 -6.60 22.88
C ALA A 127 11.88 -7.14 22.04
N GLY A 128 12.16 -7.66 20.84
CA GLY A 128 11.16 -8.30 19.99
C GLY A 128 10.78 -9.69 20.51
N GLU A 129 11.73 -10.46 21.03
CA GLU A 129 11.50 -11.77 21.62
C GLU A 129 10.71 -11.69 22.92
N GLU A 130 11.02 -10.71 23.77
CA GLU A 130 10.26 -10.40 24.99
C GLU A 130 8.79 -10.12 24.66
N LYS A 131 8.51 -9.19 23.74
CA LYS A 131 7.13 -8.90 23.31
C LYS A 131 6.40 -10.09 22.71
N LEU A 132 7.11 -10.97 21.99
CA LEU A 132 6.52 -12.20 21.45
C LEU A 132 6.24 -13.23 22.56
N ALA A 133 6.97 -13.20 23.66
CA ALA A 133 6.66 -14.02 24.84
C ALA A 133 5.39 -13.49 25.53
N ASP A 134 5.31 -12.19 25.81
CA ASP A 134 4.15 -11.55 26.42
C ASP A 134 2.86 -11.82 25.61
N MET A 135 2.94 -11.66 24.28
CA MET A 135 1.81 -11.96 23.39
C MET A 135 1.41 -13.44 23.38
N ALA A 136 2.35 -14.35 23.62
CA ALA A 136 2.03 -15.78 23.71
C ALA A 136 1.25 -16.06 25.00
N GLU A 137 1.71 -15.51 26.12
CA GLU A 137 1.07 -15.63 27.44
C GLU A 137 -0.35 -15.07 27.41
N ASP A 138 -0.53 -13.83 26.95
CA ASP A 138 -1.85 -13.20 26.78
C ASP A 138 -2.81 -14.06 25.93
N GLY A 139 -2.25 -14.73 24.91
CA GLY A 139 -3.01 -15.59 24.00
C GLY A 139 -3.40 -16.95 24.58
N GLU A 140 -2.69 -17.43 25.59
CA GLU A 140 -3.00 -18.67 26.32
C GLU A 140 -4.02 -18.45 27.44
N GLU A 141 -4.03 -17.26 28.05
CA GLU A 141 -5.00 -16.86 29.08
C GLU A 141 -6.38 -16.47 28.53
N SER A 142 -6.45 -16.17 27.24
CA SER A 142 -7.67 -15.78 26.50
C SER A 142 -8.37 -16.97 25.85
#